data_AF-A0A0D2BX89-F1
#
_entry.id   AF-A0A0D2BX89-F1
#
_cell.length_a   1.000
_cell.length_b   1.000
_cell.length_c   1.000
_cell.angle_alpha   90.00
_cell.angle_beta   90.00
_cell.angle_gamma   90.00
#
_symmetry.space_group_name_H-M   'P 1'
#
loop_
_entity.id
_entity.type
_entity.pdbx_description
1 polymer ?
#
loop_
_entity_poly.entity_id
_entity_poly.type
_entity_poly.pdbx_seq_one_letter_code
_entity_poly.pdbx_strand_id
1 'polypeptide(L)'
;MTAKEVVVVLNRTETSPVTSTPAQLTCVFNYVWDGDREVGRAYLSTVNGCSCGAALDDGSGTKSFAGAPVWVTNQLMGGPSFEVSKFALKVGKADKDTKAAIWVKQQDNKEKLLYKSANY
;
A
#
# COMPACT_ATOMS: atom_id res chain seq x y z
N MET A 1 22.20 6.89 4.35
CA MET A 1 20.80 6.42 4.20
C MET A 1 20.61 5.94 2.76
N THR A 2 20.24 4.69 2.55
CA THR A 2 20.08 4.11 1.21
C THR A 2 18.60 3.87 0.95
N ALA A 3 18.10 4.36 -0.19
CA ALA A 3 16.74 4.05 -0.63
C ALA A 3 16.63 2.58 -1.02
N LYS A 4 15.54 1.93 -0.60
CA LYS A 4 15.23 0.54 -0.91
C LYS A 4 13.85 0.45 -1.53
N GLU A 5 13.74 -0.38 -2.55
CA GLU A 5 12.47 -0.75 -3.15
C GLU A 5 11.98 -2.07 -2.57
N VAL A 6 10.67 -2.20 -2.34
CA VAL A 6 10.01 -3.45 -1.98
C VAL A 6 8.73 -3.60 -2.78
N VAL A 7 8.59 -4.77 -3.40
CA VAL A 7 7.39 -5.16 -4.15
C VAL A 7 6.55 -6.05 -3.26
N VAL A 8 5.29 -5.68 -3.05
CA VAL A 8 4.36 -6.45 -2.23
C VAL A 8 3.12 -6.80 -3.05
N VAL A 9 2.80 -8.09 -3.07
CA VAL A 9 1.53 -8.57 -3.63
C VAL A 9 0.48 -8.60 -2.53
N LEU A 10 -0.62 -7.90 -2.76
CA LEU A 10 -1.76 -7.82 -1.86
C LEU A 10 -2.93 -8.58 -2.46
N ASN A 11 -3.56 -9.42 -1.64
CA ASN A 11 -4.73 -10.18 -2.02
C ASN A 11 -5.99 -9.50 -1.51
N ARG A 12 -7.04 -9.52 -2.32
CA ARG A 12 -8.34 -9.00 -1.92
C ARG A 12 -8.94 -9.86 -0.80
N THR A 13 -9.51 -9.23 0.22
CA THR A 13 -10.06 -9.90 1.40
C THR A 13 -11.50 -10.37 1.23
N GLU A 14 -12.25 -9.78 0.30
CA GLU A 14 -13.66 -10.10 0.01
C GLU A 14 -13.94 -10.10 -1.49
N THR A 15 -15.01 -10.76 -1.92
CA THR A 15 -15.45 -10.72 -3.32
C THR A 15 -16.09 -9.35 -3.59
N SER A 16 -15.54 -8.59 -4.53
CA SER A 16 -16.15 -7.32 -4.95
C SER A 16 -17.35 -7.62 -5.86
N PRO A 17 -18.51 -6.96 -5.65
CA PRO A 17 -19.63 -7.04 -6.60
C PRO A 17 -19.29 -6.36 -7.94
N VAL A 18 -18.22 -5.56 -7.98
CA VAL A 18 -17.71 -4.90 -9.18
C VAL A 18 -16.66 -5.79 -9.82
N THR A 19 -16.99 -6.39 -10.97
CA THR A 19 -16.14 -7.35 -11.70
C THR A 19 -14.80 -6.78 -12.17
N SER A 20 -14.69 -5.45 -12.33
CA SER A 20 -13.44 -4.76 -12.68
C SER A 20 -12.47 -4.56 -11.50
N THR A 21 -12.89 -4.92 -10.29
CA THR A 21 -11.98 -4.87 -9.13
C THR A 21 -11.03 -6.05 -9.19
N PRO A 22 -9.70 -5.87 -9.22
CA PRO A 22 -8.76 -6.97 -9.32
C PRO A 22 -8.76 -7.82 -8.04
N ALA A 23 -8.46 -9.11 -8.17
CA ALA A 23 -8.29 -10.01 -7.03
C ALA A 23 -6.94 -9.79 -6.31
N GLN A 24 -5.95 -9.24 -7.02
CA GLN A 24 -4.62 -8.94 -6.51
C GLN A 24 -4.14 -7.57 -6.97
N LEU A 25 -3.38 -6.92 -6.10
CA LEU A 25 -2.64 -5.71 -6.41
C LEU A 25 -1.15 -5.98 -6.21
N THR A 26 -0.33 -5.56 -7.17
CA THR A 26 1.13 -5.47 -7.01
C THR A 26 1.46 -4.03 -6.66
N CYS A 27 1.94 -3.81 -5.44
CA CYS A 27 2.32 -2.50 -4.95
C CYS A 27 3.84 -2.38 -4.87
N VAL A 28 4.39 -1.28 -5.37
CA VAL A 28 5.81 -0.96 -5.23
C VAL A 28 5.94 0.16 -4.22
N PHE A 29 6.66 -0.13 -3.13
CA PHE A 29 7.05 0.86 -2.15
C PHE A 29 8.51 1.13 -2.26
N ASN A 30 8.87 2.35 -1.95
CA ASN A 30 10.24 2.73 -1.72
C ASN A 30 10.35 3.33 -0.34
N TYR A 31 11.42 3.03 0.37
CA TYR A 31 11.63 3.54 1.71
C TYR A 31 13.09 3.84 1.99
N VAL A 32 13.28 4.77 2.91
CA VAL A 32 14.56 5.11 3.51
C VAL A 32 14.40 4.93 5.02
N TRP A 33 15.35 4.23 5.64
CA TRP A 33 15.38 4.04 7.08
C TRP A 33 16.73 4.50 7.64
N ASP A 34 16.68 5.34 8.66
CA ASP A 34 17.81 5.70 9.50
C ASP A 34 17.78 4.82 10.76
N GLY A 35 18.74 3.88 10.85
CA GLY A 35 18.84 2.95 11.96
C GLY A 35 19.24 3.61 13.28
N ASP A 36 20.03 4.67 13.23
CA ASP A 36 20.57 5.32 14.43
C ASP A 36 19.52 6.22 15.09
N ARG A 37 18.63 6.80 14.28
CA ARG A 37 17.58 7.71 14.72
C ARG A 37 16.21 7.04 14.85
N GLU A 38 16.11 5.76 14.46
CA GLU A 38 14.85 5.01 14.35
C GLU A 38 13.74 5.75 13.59
N VAL A 39 14.11 6.54 12.58
CA VAL A 39 13.17 7.26 11.74
C VAL A 39 13.26 6.80 10.30
N GLY A 40 12.15 6.87 9.58
CA GLY A 40 12.14 6.56 8.17
C GLY A 40 11.11 7.35 7.39
N ARG A 41 11.21 7.24 6.07
CA ARG A 41 10.19 7.70 5.14
C ARG A 41 9.92 6.60 4.15
N ALA A 42 8.66 6.39 3.82
CA ALA A 42 8.30 5.50 2.73
C ALA A 42 7.36 6.21 1.76
N TYR A 43 7.29 5.72 0.55
CA TYR A 43 6.35 6.17 -0.46
C TYR A 43 5.82 4.98 -1.24
N LEU A 44 4.51 4.98 -1.47
CA LEU A 44 3.88 4.08 -2.43
C LEU A 44 4.09 4.68 -3.82
N SER A 45 4.95 4.04 -4.61
CA SER A 45 5.27 4.46 -5.96
C SER A 45 4.17 4.07 -6.94
N THR A 46 3.85 2.78 -6.97
CA THR A 46 2.90 2.25 -7.95
C THR A 46 1.94 1.22 -7.36
N VAL A 47 0.75 1.13 -7.95
CA VAL A 47 -0.24 0.08 -7.74
C VAL A 47 -0.60 -0.49 -9.09
N ASN A 48 -0.33 -1.79 -9.33
CA ASN A 48 -0.45 -2.44 -10.63
C ASN A 48 0.23 -1.65 -11.77
N GLY A 49 1.41 -1.08 -11.50
CA GLY A 49 2.16 -0.26 -12.45
C GLY A 49 1.62 1.16 -12.65
N CYS A 50 0.46 1.52 -12.07
CA CYS A 50 -0.07 2.88 -12.09
C CYS A 50 0.62 3.71 -11.01
N SER A 51 1.23 4.84 -11.39
CA SER A 51 1.90 5.74 -10.45
C SER A 51 0.88 6.46 -9.58
N CYS A 52 1.11 6.46 -8.27
CA CYS A 52 0.24 7.14 -7.29
C CYS A 52 1.01 8.07 -6.34
N GLY A 53 2.30 7.82 -6.10
CA GLY A 53 3.21 8.78 -5.44
C GLY A 53 2.78 9.20 -4.02
N ALA A 54 2.20 8.31 -3.23
CA ALA A 54 1.70 8.65 -1.89
C ALA A 54 2.81 8.54 -0.84
N ALA A 55 3.06 9.61 -0.11
CA ALA A 55 3.97 9.61 1.03
C ALA A 55 3.37 8.81 2.21
N LEU A 56 4.22 8.08 2.90
CA LEU A 56 3.89 7.30 4.09
C LEU A 56 4.72 7.84 5.27
N ASP A 57 4.03 8.20 6.33
CA ASP A 57 4.64 8.70 7.56
C ASP A 57 4.99 7.55 8.49
N ASP A 58 6.16 7.66 9.11
CA ASP A 58 6.60 6.81 10.22
C ASP A 58 5.67 7.04 11.42
N GLY A 59 5.00 5.97 11.87
CA GLY A 59 4.07 6.06 12.98
C GLY A 59 4.62 5.60 14.33
N SER A 60 5.84 5.04 14.42
CA SER A 60 6.23 4.32 15.66
C SER A 60 7.68 3.86 15.81
N GLY A 61 8.65 4.26 14.98
CA GLY A 61 10.03 3.75 15.14
C GLY A 61 10.23 2.26 14.82
N THR A 62 9.17 1.54 14.43
CA THR A 62 9.19 0.08 14.16
C THR A 62 9.26 -0.28 12.67
N LYS A 63 9.79 0.61 11.81
CA LYS A 63 9.69 0.51 10.34
C LYS A 63 8.26 0.30 9.84
N SER A 64 7.32 0.92 10.55
CA SER A 64 5.90 0.90 10.22
C SER A 64 5.50 2.28 9.71
N PHE A 65 4.99 2.31 8.49
CA PHE A 65 4.61 3.51 7.77
C PHE A 65 3.12 3.50 7.47
N ALA A 66 2.46 4.65 7.58
CA ALA A 66 1.08 4.82 7.17
C ALA A 66 0.91 6.09 6.34
N GLY A 67 0.14 6.00 5.26
CA GLY A 67 -0.06 7.10 4.33
C GLY A 67 -1.43 7.75 4.46
N ALA A 68 -1.49 9.02 4.08
CA ALA A 68 -2.72 9.74 3.80
C ALA A 68 -3.49 9.12 2.61
N PRO A 69 -4.78 9.42 2.47
CA PRO A 69 -5.58 8.93 1.34
C PRO A 69 -4.98 9.32 -0.01
N VAL A 70 -5.01 8.40 -0.99
CA VAL A 70 -4.59 8.65 -2.37
C VAL A 70 -5.58 8.06 -3.36
N TRP A 71 -5.83 8.80 -4.44
CA TRP A 71 -6.59 8.28 -5.57
C TRP A 71 -5.69 7.45 -6.48
N VAL A 72 -6.02 6.17 -6.61
CA VAL A 72 -5.39 5.31 -7.61
C VAL A 72 -6.35 5.26 -8.80
N THR A 73 -6.00 5.98 -9.86
CA THR A 73 -6.76 5.99 -11.11
C THR A 73 -5.97 5.26 -12.18
N ASN A 74 -6.52 4.16 -12.70
CA ASN A 74 -6.02 3.56 -13.93
C ASN A 74 -6.90 4.01 -15.09
N GLN A 75 -6.55 5.17 -15.68
CA GLN A 75 -7.29 5.76 -16.80
C GLN A 75 -7.11 5.01 -18.12
N LEU A 76 -6.10 4.14 -18.23
CA LEU A 76 -5.83 3.34 -19.42
C LEU A 76 -6.46 1.95 -19.22
N MET A 77 -7.61 1.71 -19.86
CA MET A 77 -8.31 0.41 -19.98
C MET A 77 -9.35 0.02 -18.91
N GLY A 78 -10.07 0.97 -18.31
CA GLY A 78 -11.18 0.63 -17.39
C GLY A 78 -10.70 -0.09 -16.13
N GLY A 79 -9.45 0.15 -15.74
CA GLY A 79 -8.85 -0.40 -14.53
C GLY A 79 -9.53 0.15 -13.27
N PRO A 80 -9.21 -0.44 -12.11
CA PRO A 80 -9.90 -0.11 -10.87
C PRO A 80 -9.63 1.35 -10.48
N SER A 81 -10.69 2.13 -10.34
CA SER A 81 -10.65 3.49 -9.79
C SER A 81 -11.19 3.42 -8.36
N PHE A 82 -10.31 3.50 -7.38
CA PHE A 82 -10.70 3.53 -5.98
C PHE A 82 -9.86 4.54 -5.20
N GLU A 83 -10.50 5.16 -4.22
CA GLU A 83 -9.81 5.94 -3.21
C GLU A 83 -9.18 4.96 -2.23
N VAL A 84 -7.84 4.93 -2.19
CA VAL A 84 -7.13 4.34 -1.06
C VAL A 84 -7.30 5.31 0.09
N SER A 85 -8.01 4.90 1.13
CA SER A 85 -8.25 5.74 2.29
C SER A 85 -7.09 5.70 3.28
N LYS A 86 -6.43 4.54 3.37
CA LYS A 86 -5.26 4.34 4.21
C LYS A 86 -4.35 3.29 3.62
N PHE A 87 -3.05 3.52 3.78
CA PHE A 87 -2.03 2.52 3.52
C PHE A 87 -1.29 2.20 4.82
N ALA A 88 -0.91 0.94 5.01
CA ALA A 88 0.07 0.54 6.02
C ALA A 88 1.16 -0.32 5.38
N LEU A 89 2.42 -0.04 5.69
CA LEU A 89 3.59 -0.82 5.33
C LEU A 89 4.40 -1.09 6.60
N LYS A 90 4.66 -2.36 6.91
CA LYS A 90 5.57 -2.76 7.98
C LYS A 90 6.71 -3.55 7.37
N VAL A 91 7.90 -2.95 7.35
CA VAL A 91 9.08 -3.56 6.73
C VAL A 91 9.66 -4.62 7.67
N GLY A 92 9.78 -5.84 7.14
CA GLY A 92 10.34 -6.97 7.85
C GLY A 92 11.88 -6.99 7.85
N LYS A 93 12.47 -8.02 8.48
CA LYS A 93 13.93 -8.23 8.42
C LYS A 93 14.36 -8.69 7.02
N ALA A 94 13.55 -9.52 6.38
CA ALA A 94 13.63 -9.88 4.97
C ALA A 94 12.36 -9.47 4.23
N ASP A 95 12.41 -9.38 2.90
CA ASP A 95 11.29 -8.93 2.08
C ASP A 95 10.02 -9.78 2.26
N LYS A 96 10.18 -11.09 2.48
CA LYS A 96 9.08 -12.02 2.78
C LYS A 96 8.35 -11.74 4.10
N ASP A 97 9.01 -11.05 5.03
CA ASP A 97 8.46 -10.67 6.33
C ASP A 97 7.78 -9.30 6.29
N THR A 98 7.87 -8.59 5.15
CA THR A 98 7.21 -7.31 4.93
C THR A 98 5.72 -7.52 4.80
N LYS A 99 4.97 -6.70 5.54
CA LYS A 99 3.51 -6.73 5.58
C LYS A 99 3.00 -5.42 5.01
N ALA A 100 1.98 -5.48 4.17
CA ALA A 100 1.29 -4.28 3.74
C ALA A 100 -0.23 -4.50 3.64
N ALA A 101 -0.97 -3.41 3.80
CA ALA A 101 -2.41 -3.37 3.77
C ALA A 101 -2.93 -2.06 3.18
N ILE A 102 -4.05 -2.19 2.48
CA ILE A 102 -4.80 -1.08 1.88
C ILE A 102 -6.22 -1.12 2.41
N TRP A 103 -6.65 0.03 2.93
CA TRP A 103 -8.05 0.32 3.14
C TRP A 103 -8.55 1.19 1.99
N VAL A 104 -9.76 0.89 1.54
CA VAL A 104 -10.46 1.70 0.54
C VAL A 104 -11.78 2.16 1.12
N LYS A 105 -12.25 3.34 0.70
CA LYS A 105 -13.63 3.73 0.92
C LYS A 105 -14.51 3.06 -0.12
N GLN A 106 -15.50 2.29 0.32
CA GLN A 106 -16.55 1.77 -0.54
C GLN A 106 -17.65 2.82 -0.77
N GLN A 107 -18.59 2.52 -1.67
CA GLN A 107 -19.71 3.43 -2.01
C GLN A 107 -20.60 3.79 -0.81
N ASP A 108 -20.58 2.98 0.26
CA ASP A 108 -21.27 3.24 1.53
C ASP A 108 -20.48 4.17 2.46
N ASN A 109 -19.38 4.76 1.96
CA ASN A 109 -18.46 5.64 2.66
C ASN A 109 -17.78 5.00 3.88
N LYS A 110 -17.84 3.66 4.01
CA LYS A 110 -17.14 2.93 5.07
C LYS A 110 -15.75 2.55 4.59
N GLU A 111 -14.77 2.75 5.47
CA GLU A 111 -13.42 2.24 5.27
C GLU A 111 -13.41 0.74 5.50
N LYS A 112 -12.89 -0.02 4.53
CA LYS A 112 -12.69 -1.45 4.67
C LYS A 112 -11.29 -1.84 4.25
N LEU A 113 -10.70 -2.77 5.00
CA LEU A 113 -9.47 -3.45 4.63
C LEU A 113 -9.76 -4.35 3.42
N LEU A 114 -9.47 -3.85 2.23
CA LEU A 114 -9.78 -4.56 0.99
C LEU A 114 -8.62 -5.40 0.50
N TYR A 115 -7.37 -4.96 0.69
CA TYR A 115 -6.20 -5.71 0.23
C TYR A 115 -5.14 -5.84 1.31
N LYS A 116 -4.55 -7.03 1.43
CA LYS A 116 -3.46 -7.27 2.37
C LYS A 116 -2.47 -8.33 1.87
N SER A 117 -1.22 -8.24 2.30
CA SER A 117 -0.25 -9.33 2.16
C SER A 117 -0.72 -10.55 2.97
N ALA A 118 -0.38 -11.77 2.54
CA ALA A 118 -0.79 -13.00 3.24
C ALA A 118 -0.39 -13.02 4.72
N ASN A 119 0.75 -12.40 5.05
CA ASN A 119 1.30 -12.36 6.40
C ASN A 119 0.85 -11.13 7.21
N TYR A 120 -0.10 -10.31 6.73
CA TYR A 120 -0.50 -9.05 7.40
C TYR A 120 -1.12 -9.31 8.78
#